data_AF-W7CEL1-F1
#
_entry.id   AF-W7CEL1-F1
#
_cell.length_a   1.000
_cell.length_b   1.000
_cell.length_c   1.000
_cell.angle_alpha   90.00
_cell.angle_beta   90.00
_cell.angle_gamma   90.00
#
_symmetry.space_group_name_H-M   'P 1'
#
loop_
_entity.id
_entity.type
_entity.pdbx_description
1 polymer ?
#
loop_
_entity_poly.entity_id
_entity_poly.type
_entity_poly.pdbx_seq_one_letter_code
_entity_poly.pdbx_strand_id
1 'polypeptide(L)' 'MFYTKTGIPVSTGLPKGFSDLFGYRIADGKMFFVEVKNEIGRPRPEQIKFIAAMQSNGVLAGIARSADEALKIVGG' A
#
# COMPACT_ATOMS: atom_id res chain seq x y z
N MET A 1 1.45 -1.24 -15.59
CA MET A 1 0.32 -2.12 -16.00
C MET A 1 0.93 -3.34 -16.67
N PHE A 2 0.41 -4.53 -16.37
CA PHE A 2 0.81 -5.75 -17.07
C PHE A 2 -0.07 -5.92 -18.30
N TYR A 3 0.52 -6.36 -19.40
CA TYR A 3 -0.18 -6.62 -20.64
C TYR A 3 0.12 -8.04 -21.11
N THR A 4 -0.85 -8.68 -21.77
CA THR A 4 -0.60 -9.92 -22.52
C THR A 4 0.35 -9.64 -23.68
N LYS A 5 0.91 -10.69 -24.30
CA LYS A 5 1.72 -10.56 -25.53
C LYS A 5 0.98 -9.85 -26.68
N THR A 6 -0.35 -9.81 -26.64
CA THR A 6 -1.22 -9.15 -27.62
C THR A 6 -1.70 -7.75 -27.18
N GLY A 7 -1.19 -7.22 -26.06
CA GLY A 7 -1.49 -5.87 -25.60
C GLY A 7 -2.77 -5.74 -24.77
N ILE A 8 -3.37 -6.84 -24.32
CA ILE A 8 -4.57 -6.79 -23.46
C ILE A 8 -4.14 -6.49 -22.02
N PRO A 9 -4.71 -5.48 -21.34
CA PRO A 9 -4.42 -5.22 -19.94
C PRO A 9 -4.78 -6.42 -19.06
N VAL A 10 -3.85 -6.83 -18.19
CA VAL A 10 -4.08 -7.89 -17.21
C VAL A 10 -4.65 -7.27 -15.93
N SER A 11 -5.81 -7.77 -15.49
CA SER A 11 -6.35 -7.46 -14.17
C SER A 11 -5.66 -8.34 -13.12
N THR A 12 -4.99 -7.72 -12.15
CA THR A 12 -4.29 -8.43 -11.07
C THR A 12 -5.25 -8.92 -9.98
N GLY A 13 -6.53 -8.56 -10.04
CA GLY A 13 -7.52 -8.83 -8.99
C GLY A 13 -7.38 -7.96 -7.73
N LEU A 14 -6.36 -7.09 -7.66
CA LEU A 14 -6.18 -6.17 -6.54
C LEU A 14 -7.24 -5.05 -6.57
N PRO A 15 -7.78 -4.65 -5.40
CA PRO A 15 -8.75 -3.58 -5.33
C PRO A 15 -8.14 -2.24 -5.78
N LYS A 16 -9.00 -1.32 -6.23
CA LYS A 16 -8.56 0.05 -6.51
C LYS A 16 -8.01 0.68 -5.23
N GLY A 17 -6.85 1.31 -5.33
CA GLY A 17 -6.21 1.99 -4.20
C GLY A 17 -5.34 1.10 -3.32
N PHE A 18 -5.15 -0.18 -3.69
CA PHE A 18 -4.18 -1.06 -3.04
C PHE A 18 -2.78 -0.42 -3.02
N SER A 19 -2.10 -0.54 -1.88
CA SER A 19 -0.79 0.09 -1.63
C SER A 19 0.34 -0.51 -2.46
N ASP A 20 1.39 0.28 -2.68
CA ASP A 20 2.55 -0.11 -3.48
C ASP A 20 3.40 -1.21 -2.83
N LEU A 21 3.63 -1.12 -1.51
CA LEU A 21 4.39 -2.08 -0.73
C LEU A 21 3.49 -2.77 0.30
N PHE A 22 3.67 -4.06 0.50
CA PHE A 22 2.89 -4.84 1.46
C PHE A 22 3.63 -6.11 1.87
N GLY A 23 3.27 -6.65 3.04
CA GLY A 23 3.88 -7.85 3.58
C GLY A 23 3.43 -8.10 5.02
N TYR A 24 4.21 -8.87 5.75
CA TYR A 24 4.01 -9.08 7.18
C TYR A 24 5.33 -9.04 7.93
N ARG A 25 5.27 -8.60 9.19
CA ARG A 25 6.41 -8.58 10.10
C ARG A 25 6.58 -9.95 10.73
N ILE A 26 7.74 -10.57 10.53
CA ILE A 26 8.01 -11.94 11.02
C ILE A 26 7.87 -12.05 12.55
N ALA A 27 8.28 -11.03 13.30
CA ALA A 27 8.32 -11.07 14.75
C ALA A 27 6.94 -11.27 15.42
N ASP A 28 5.87 -10.73 14.83
CA ASP A 28 4.52 -10.75 15.42
C ASP A 28 3.40 -11.05 14.42
N GLY A 29 3.75 -11.39 13.17
CA GLY A 29 2.80 -11.70 12.11
C GLY A 29 1.95 -10.51 11.64
N LYS A 30 2.23 -9.29 12.10
CA LYS A 30 1.41 -8.13 11.71
C LYS A 30 1.58 -7.83 10.24
N MET A 31 0.45 -7.81 9.52
CA MET A 31 0.38 -7.35 8.14
C MET A 31 0.72 -5.85 8.07
N PHE A 32 1.31 -5.43 6.96
CA PHE A 32 1.49 -4.02 6.66
C PHE A 32 1.21 -3.66 5.20
N PHE A 33 0.82 -2.40 4.98
CA PHE A 33 0.59 -1.80 3.66
C PHE A 33 1.14 -0.36 3.63
N VAL A 34 2.06 -0.07 2.72
CA VAL A 34 2.67 1.27 2.56
C VAL A 34 2.44 1.78 1.16
N GLU A 35 1.71 2.89 1.06
CA GLU A 35 1.57 3.67 -0.17
C GLU A 35 2.72 4.67 -0.27
N VAL A 36 3.48 4.64 -1.37
CA VAL A 36 4.67 5.50 -1.51
C VAL A 36 4.32 6.73 -2.34
N LYS A 37 4.68 7.91 -1.84
CA LYS A 37 4.55 9.18 -2.58
C LYS A 37 5.88 9.94 -2.57
N ASN A 38 6.11 10.75 -3.59
CA ASN A 38 7.14 11.80 -3.49
C ASN A 38 6.64 12.95 -2.60
N GLU A 39 7.46 13.99 -2.39
CA GLU A 39 7.17 15.11 -1.49
C GLU A 39 5.86 15.85 -1.77
N ILE A 40 5.44 15.95 -3.04
CA ILE A 40 4.24 16.71 -3.45
C ILE A 40 3.06 15.83 -3.88
N GLY A 41 3.26 14.52 -4.02
CA GLY A 41 2.32 13.58 -4.59
C GLY A 41 1.08 13.41 -3.71
N ARG A 42 -0.09 13.73 -4.26
CA ARG A 42 -1.37 13.60 -3.53
C ARG A 42 -1.88 12.15 -3.60
N PRO A 43 -2.28 11.54 -2.48
CA PRO A 43 -2.96 10.25 -2.49
C PRO A 43 -4.32 10.37 -3.18
N ARG A 44 -4.68 9.36 -3.98
CA ARG A 44 -6.01 9.27 -4.59
C ARG A 44 -7.05 8.92 -3.53
N PRO A 45 -8.32 9.33 -3.67
CA PRO A 45 -9.37 8.99 -2.70
C PRO A 45 -9.49 7.50 -2.39
N GLU A 46 -9.31 6.63 -3.39
CA GLU A 46 -9.36 5.17 -3.23
C GLU A 46 -8.20 4.65 -2.36
N GLN A 47 -7.02 5.27 -2.45
CA GLN A 47 -5.86 4.90 -1.63
C GLN A 47 -6.09 5.26 -0.16
N ILE A 48 -6.66 6.44 0.09
CA ILE A 48 -7.04 6.87 1.45
C ILE A 48 -8.08 5.90 2.03
N LYS A 49 -9.10 5.53 1.26
CA LYS A 49 -10.14 4.57 1.69
C LYS A 49 -9.54 3.19 2.00
N PHE A 50 -8.65 2.69 1.15
CA PHE A 50 -7.98 1.40 1.37
C PHE A 50 -7.16 1.41 2.66
N ILE A 51 -6.32 2.43 2.85
CA ILE A 51 -5.48 2.58 4.05
C ILE A 51 -6.33 2.66 5.30
N ALA A 52 -7.39 3.48 5.30
CA ALA A 52 -8.31 3.60 6.43
C ALA A 52 -8.98 2.27 6.78
N ALA A 53 -9.39 1.48 5.78
CA ALA A 53 -9.95 0.16 6.00
C ALA A 53 -8.93 -0.82 6.59
N MET A 54 -7.65 -0.77 6.17
CA MET A 54 -6.60 -1.60 6.77
C MET A 54 -6.34 -1.21 8.23
N GLN A 55 -6.21 0.09 8.50
CA GLN A 55 -6.02 0.60 9.86
C GLN A 55 -7.18 0.20 10.79
N SER A 56 -8.44 0.26 10.32
CA SER A 56 -9.60 -0.13 11.12
C SER A 56 -9.65 -1.63 11.43
N ASN A 57 -8.92 -2.46 10.68
CA ASN A 57 -8.75 -3.89 10.92
C ASN A 57 -7.47 -4.22 11.72
N GLY A 58 -6.82 -3.21 12.32
CA GLY A 58 -5.61 -3.42 13.14
C GLY A 58 -4.34 -3.71 12.33
N VAL A 59 -4.37 -3.47 11.02
CA VAL A 59 -3.22 -3.65 10.12
C VAL A 59 -2.38 -2.38 10.10
N LEU A 60 -1.05 -2.54 10.02
CA LEU A 60 -0.12 -1.42 9.93
C LEU A 60 -0.18 -0.80 8.54
N ALA A 61 -0.83 0.35 8.37
CA ALA A 61 -0.95 0.96 7.05
C ALA A 61 -0.76 2.48 7.06
N GLY A 62 -0.20 3.02 5.98
CA GLY A 62 0.05 4.46 5.87
C GLY A 62 0.61 4.89 4.53
N ILE A 63 0.80 6.21 4.39
CA ILE A 63 1.49 6.83 3.26
C ILE A 63 2.90 7.19 3.72
N ALA A 64 3.91 6.78 2.96
CA ALA A 64 5.30 7.14 3.22
C ALA A 64 5.85 8.04 2.10
N ARG A 65 6.56 9.09 2.49
CA ARG A 65 7.33 9.98 1.60
C ARG A 65 8.84 9.79 1.70
N SER A 66 9.27 8.89 2.57
CA SER A 66 10.67 8.51 2.78
C SER A 66 10.77 7.08 3.30
N ALA A 67 11.98 6.51 3.27
CA ALA A 67 12.25 5.21 3.88
C ALA A 67 11.98 5.22 5.40
N ASP A 68 12.34 6.31 6.09
CA ASP A 68 12.12 6.45 7.54
C ASP A 68 10.64 6.47 7.91
N GLU A 69 9.79 7.12 7.11
CA GLU A 69 8.34 7.07 7.30
C GLU A 69 7.77 5.67 7.07
N ALA A 70 8.27 4.95 6.05
CA ALA A 70 7.88 3.57 5.82
C ALA A 70 8.28 2.68 7.00
N LEU A 71 9.48 2.85 7.55
CA LEU A 71 9.95 2.13 8.73
C LEU A 71 9.11 2.46 9.98
N LYS A 72 8.66 3.70 10.16
CA LYS A 72 7.73 4.06 11.26
C LYS A 72 6.40 3.34 11.12
N ILE A 73 5.82 3.29 9.92
CA ILE A 73 4.56 2.57 9.67
C ILE A 73 4.70 1.08 9.99
N VAL A 74 5.77 0.44 9.50
CA VAL A 74 6.02 -1.01 9.71
C VAL A 74 6.49 -1.31 11.14
N GLY A 75 7.12 -0.34 11.81
CA GLY A 75 7.53 -0.41 13.21
C GLY A 75 6.35 -0.42 14.18
N GLY A 76 5.24 0.23 13.81
CA GLY A 76 4.06 0.36 14.65
C GLY A 76 4.22 1.45 15.69
#